data_AF-A0A3D3SW01-F1
#
_entry.id   AF-A0A3D3SW01-F1
#
_cell.length_a   1.000
_cell.length_b   1.000
_cell.length_c   1.000
_cell.angle_alpha   90.00
_cell.angle_beta   90.00
_cell.angle_gamma   90.00
#
_symmetry.space_group_name_H-M   'P 1'
#
loop_
_entity.id
_entity.type
_entity.pdbx_description
1 polymer ?
#
loop_
_entity_poly.entity_id
_entity_poly.type
_entity_poly.pdbx_seq_one_letter_code
_entity_poly.pdbx_strand_id
1 'polypeptide(L)' 'TLRDFRSAHGQPGDYGLVHKVYDKEGKPCAACGRPVRRFIQAQRSSFYCPGCQH' A
#
# COMPACT_ATOMS: atom_id res chain seq x y z
N THR A 1 -4.95 -11.80 -4.91
CA THR A 1 -3.93 -11.18 -5.78
C THR A 1 -4.39 -9.77 -6.13
N LEU A 2 -3.51 -8.77 -6.04
CA LEU A 2 -3.82 -7.43 -6.55
C LEU A 2 -4.08 -7.58 -8.05
N ARG A 3 -5.24 -7.13 -8.54
CA ARG A 3 -5.49 -7.08 -9.97
C ARG A 3 -4.81 -5.81 -10.47
N ASP A 4 -3.78 -5.97 -11.28
CA ASP A 4 -3.13 -4.83 -11.92
C ASP A 4 -4.14 -4.15 -12.84
N PHE A 5 -4.53 -2.92 -12.47
CA PHE A 5 -5.35 -2.10 -13.34
C PHE A 5 -4.57 -1.80 -14.62
N ARG A 6 -5.22 -2.00 -15.76
CA ARG A 6 -4.73 -1.60 -17.08
C ARG A 6 -5.74 -0.69 -17.74
N SER A 7 -5.26 0.33 -18.44
CA SER A 7 -6.10 1.21 -19.26
C SER A 7 -6.73 0.43 -20.43
N ALA A 8 -7.65 1.05 -21.17
CA ALA A 8 -8.24 0.47 -22.38
C ALA A 8 -7.20 0.10 -23.46
N HIS A 9 -6.00 0.70 -23.38
CA HIS A 9 -4.86 0.43 -24.25
C HIS A 9 -3.83 -0.53 -23.62
N GLY A 10 -4.15 -1.17 -22.49
CA GLY A 10 -3.30 -2.15 -21.83
C GLY A 10 -2.18 -1.57 -20.96
N GLN A 11 -2.08 -0.25 -20.82
CA GLN A 11 -1.01 0.39 -20.05
C GLN A 11 -1.26 0.25 -18.55
N PRO A 12 -0.22 -0.03 -17.73
CA PRO A 12 -0.36 -0.11 -16.28
C PRO A 12 -0.76 1.26 -15.71
N GLY A 13 -1.51 1.26 -14.62
CA GLY A 13 -1.79 2.50 -13.88
C GLY A 13 -0.57 2.97 -13.08
N ASP A 14 -0.20 4.25 -13.22
CA ASP A 14 0.97 4.81 -12.54
C ASP A 14 0.79 4.97 -11.01
N TYR A 15 -0.45 4.91 -10.52
CA TYR A 15 -0.76 5.24 -9.13
C TYR A 15 -0.15 4.27 -8.11
N GLY A 16 0.21 3.05 -8.53
CA GLY A 16 0.91 2.07 -7.69
C GLY A 16 2.25 2.58 -7.18
N LEU A 17 2.94 3.42 -7.95
CA LEU A 17 4.27 3.96 -7.61
C LEU A 17 4.20 4.97 -6.45
N VAL A 18 3.10 5.70 -6.32
CA VAL A 18 2.91 6.74 -5.31
C VAL A 18 2.24 6.24 -4.02
N HIS A 19 2.01 4.93 -3.90
CA HIS A 19 1.44 4.34 -2.68
C HIS A 19 2.29 4.67 -1.44
N LYS A 20 1.68 5.30 -0.43
CA LYS A 20 2.39 5.63 0.82
C LYS A 20 2.60 4.42 1.73
N VAL A 21 1.59 3.54 1.82
CA VAL A 21 1.59 2.38 2.72
C VAL A 21 1.13 1.07 2.08
N TYR A 22 0.31 1.13 1.01
CA TYR A 22 -0.27 -0.06 0.40
C TYR A 22 0.81 -0.96 -0.20
N ASP A 23 0.77 -2.26 0.13
CA ASP A 23 1.75 -3.28 -0.27
C ASP A 23 3.21 -2.92 0.10
N LYS A 24 3.38 -2.14 1.17
CA LYS A 24 4.69 -1.73 1.71
C LYS A 24 4.97 -2.32 3.10
N GLU A 25 4.35 -3.45 3.46
CA GLU A 25 4.62 -4.13 4.74
C GLU A 25 6.13 -4.29 4.99
N GLY A 26 6.58 -3.92 6.18
CA GLY A 26 7.99 -3.96 6.58
C GLY A 26 8.86 -2.84 6.00
N LYS A 27 8.43 -2.13 4.94
CA LYS A 27 9.17 -0.99 4.39
C LYS A 27 9.02 0.25 5.29
N PRO A 28 10.03 1.14 5.32
CA PRO A 28 9.96 2.37 6.09
C PRO A 28 8.82 3.27 5.58
N CYS A 29 8.05 3.84 6.50
CA CYS A 29 7.05 4.84 6.19
C CYS A 29 7.70 6.08 5.58
N ALA A 30 7.18 6.56 4.45
CA ALA A 30 7.70 7.75 3.76
C ALA A 30 7.63 9.04 4.58
N ALA A 31 6.84 9.09 5.66
CA ALA A 31 6.69 10.26 6.52
C ALA A 31 7.55 10.21 7.79
N CYS A 32 7.64 9.06 8.47
CA CYS A 32 8.30 8.96 9.78
C CYS A 32 9.33 7.84 9.90
N GLY A 33 9.60 7.09 8.83
CA GLY A 33 10.60 6.00 8.81
C GLY A 33 10.21 4.71 9.53
N ARG A 34 9.19 4.71 10.40
CA ARG A 34 8.74 3.48 11.08
C ARG A 34 8.24 2.44 10.07
N PRO A 35 8.43 1.13 10.31
CA PRO A 35 7.95 0.09 9.42
C PRO A 35 6.42 0.13 9.26
N VAL A 36 5.94 0.08 8.02
CA VAL A 36 4.51 -0.09 7.71
C VAL A 36 4.06 -1.48 8.14
N ARG A 37 2.88 -1.57 8.76
CA ARG A 37 2.27 -2.82 9.21
C ARG A 37 1.13 -3.22 8.30
N ARG A 38 0.97 -4.52 8.10
CA ARG A 38 -0.21 -5.12 7.50
C ARG A 38 -1.05 -5.79 8.57
N PHE A 39 -2.36 -5.77 8.40
CA PHE A 39 -3.29 -6.60 9.16
C PHE A 39 -4.44 -7.03 8.25
N ILE A 40 -5.20 -8.03 8.68
CA ILE A 40 -6.42 -8.44 7.98
C ILE A 40 -7.62 -7.86 8.73
N GLN A 41 -8.42 -7.06 8.03
CA GLN A 41 -9.69 -6.55 8.53
C GLN A 41 -10.81 -7.14 7.69
N ALA A 42 -11.70 -7.92 8.33
CA ALA A 42 -12.83 -8.56 7.66
C ALA A 42 -12.44 -9.23 6.33
N GLN A 43 -11.41 -10.11 6.36
CA GLN A 43 -10.89 -10.84 5.20
C GLN A 43 -10.21 -9.98 4.11
N ARG A 44 -9.94 -8.69 4.35
CA ARG A 44 -9.19 -7.82 3.44
C ARG A 44 -7.86 -7.39 4.06
N SER A 45 -6.80 -7.39 3.25
CA SER A 45 -5.51 -6.85 3.70
C SER A 45 -5.57 -5.33 3.79
N SER A 46 -5.19 -4.81 4.95
CA SER A 46 -5.07 -3.39 5.25
C SER A 46 -3.64 -3.08 5.65
N PHE A 47 -3.13 -1.93 5.21
CA PHE A 47 -1.76 -1.47 5.50
C PHE A 47 -1.81 -0.09 6.14
N TYR A 48 -1.00 0.14 7.17
CA TYR A 48 -0.97 1.42 7.87
C TYR A 48 0.38 1.66 8.54
N CYS A 49 0.71 2.92 8.81
CA CYS A 49 1.86 3.28 9.62
C CYS A 49 1.44 3.49 11.09
N PRO A 50 1.91 2.70 12.06
CA PRO A 50 1.54 2.84 13.46
C PRO A 50 2.09 4.11 14.13
N GLY A 51 3.01 4.83 13.47
CA GLY A 51 3.52 6.11 13.96
C GLY A 51 2.76 7.33 13.45
N CYS A 52 2.10 7.23 12.30
CA CYS A 52 1.40 8.37 11.68
C CYS A 52 -0.12 8.24 11.73
N GLN A 53 -0.63 7.02 11.91
CA GLN A 53 -2.06 6.73 11.95
C GLN A 53 -2.37 6.14 13.33
N HIS A 54 -3.22 6.86 14.07
CA HIS A 54 -3.71 6.50 15.40
C HIS A 54 -5.18 6.11 15.30
#